data_AF-A0A7W1L7C7-F1
#
_entry.id   AF-A0A7W1L7C7-F1
#
_cell.length_a   1.000
_cell.length_b   1.000
_cell.length_c   1.000
_cell.angle_alpha   90.00
_cell.angle_beta   90.00
_cell.angle_gamma   90.00
#
_symmetry.space_group_name_H-M   'P 1'
#
loop_
_entity.id
_entity.type
_entity.pdbx_description
1 polymer ?
#
loop_
_entity_poly.entity_id
_entity_poly.type
_entity_poly.pdbx_seq_one_letter_code
_entity_poly.pdbx_strand_id
1 'polypeptide(L)'
;MNEELEAPVDDRTRDLVLSQDRLRALAAELNLAEQRERQRLATELHDYLAQLLALSKIKLAQAKQMPMAPAVGKAVTDVDQVMDQALAYTRTQVVQLSPPVLKQFRLPTALKWLVEQMQQRNLTVSLELKSETLSLPEEQAVLLFQSIRELLMNVVKQAGTTQARISVEH
;
A
#
# COMPACT_ATOMS: atom_id res chain seq x y z
N MET A 1 -58.13 -9.52 13.22
CA MET A 1 -57.13 -9.87 14.27
C MET A 1 -55.72 -10.08 13.71
N ASN A 2 -55.52 -10.52 12.45
CA ASN A 2 -54.17 -10.52 11.82
C ASN A 2 -53.74 -9.13 11.32
N GLU A 3 -54.66 -8.32 10.77
CA GLU A 3 -54.32 -6.99 10.22
C GLU A 3 -53.80 -5.98 11.27
N GLU A 4 -54.23 -6.10 12.54
CA GLU A 4 -53.75 -5.24 13.63
C GLU A 4 -52.34 -5.62 14.13
N LEU A 5 -51.86 -6.84 13.84
CA LEU A 5 -50.52 -7.32 14.18
C LEU A 5 -49.51 -7.10 13.04
N GLU A 6 -49.97 -7.00 11.80
CA GLU A 6 -49.12 -6.75 10.62
C GLU A 6 -48.61 -5.30 10.55
N ALA A 7 -49.44 -4.30 10.88
CA ALA A 7 -49.04 -2.89 10.84
C ALA A 7 -47.85 -2.54 11.77
N PRO A 8 -47.77 -3.03 13.04
CA PRO A 8 -46.61 -2.83 13.89
C PRO A 8 -45.33 -3.52 13.39
N VAL A 9 -45.45 -4.66 12.70
CA VAL A 9 -44.33 -5.41 12.14
C VAL A 9 -43.76 -4.70 10.92
N ASP A 10 -44.62 -4.17 10.05
CA ASP A 10 -44.21 -3.37 8.89
C ASP A 10 -43.50 -2.07 9.30
N ASP A 11 -43.99 -1.41 10.34
CA ASP A 11 -43.38 -0.18 10.86
C ASP A 11 -41.99 -0.47 11.47
N ARG A 12 -41.86 -1.57 12.25
CA ARG A 12 -40.55 -2.01 12.76
C ARG A 12 -39.60 -2.43 11.66
N THR A 13 -40.10 -3.06 10.60
CA THR A 13 -39.29 -3.47 9.45
C THR A 13 -38.79 -2.25 8.68
N ARG A 14 -39.63 -1.22 8.49
CA ARG A 14 -39.20 0.06 7.92
C ARG A 14 -38.15 0.77 8.78
N ASP A 15 -38.37 0.85 10.09
CA ASP A 15 -37.41 1.48 11.00
C ASP A 15 -36.05 0.74 11.00
N LEU A 16 -36.08 -0.60 10.97
CA LEU A 16 -34.88 -1.42 10.84
C LEU A 16 -34.14 -1.16 9.54
N VAL A 17 -34.84 -1.10 8.40
CA VAL A 17 -34.23 -0.80 7.10
C VAL A 17 -33.62 0.60 7.09
N LEU A 18 -34.34 1.61 7.59
CA LEU A 18 -33.84 2.99 7.68
C LEU A 18 -32.63 3.12 8.61
N SER A 19 -32.60 2.34 9.70
CA SER A 19 -31.44 2.28 10.60
C SER A 19 -30.25 1.59 9.92
N GLN A 20 -30.49 0.48 9.23
CA GLN A 20 -29.46 -0.26 8.52
C GLN A 20 -28.83 0.55 7.39
N ASP A 21 -29.63 1.31 6.64
CA ASP A 21 -29.13 2.21 5.59
C ASP A 21 -28.33 3.37 6.16
N ARG A 22 -28.75 3.95 7.30
CA ARG A 22 -27.95 4.95 8.02
C ARG A 22 -26.61 4.40 8.49
N LEU A 23 -26.59 3.18 9.05
CA LEU A 23 -25.34 2.53 9.47
C LEU A 23 -24.41 2.26 8.29
N ARG A 24 -24.94 1.81 7.14
CA ARG A 24 -24.15 1.63 5.92
C ARG A 24 -23.58 2.94 5.41
N ALA A 25 -24.36 4.02 5.39
CA ALA A 25 -23.90 5.34 4.97
C ALA A 25 -22.76 5.85 5.87
N LEU A 26 -22.91 5.76 7.20
CA LEU A 26 -21.87 6.13 8.15
C LEU A 26 -20.61 5.28 8.01
N ALA A 27 -20.76 3.97 7.79
CA ALA A 27 -19.61 3.08 7.56
C ALA A 27 -18.87 3.41 6.26
N ALA A 28 -19.59 3.83 5.21
CA ALA A 28 -19.01 4.29 3.96
C ALA A 28 -18.26 5.62 4.14
N GLU A 29 -18.86 6.59 4.84
CA GLU A 29 -18.20 7.87 5.16
C GLU A 29 -16.94 7.68 6.00
N LEU A 30 -16.99 6.78 7.00
CA LEU A 30 -15.83 6.46 7.83
C LEU A 30 -14.70 5.84 7.00
N ASN A 31 -15.01 4.88 6.13
CA ASN A 31 -14.02 4.30 5.21
C ASN A 31 -13.39 5.37 4.30
N LEU A 32 -14.20 6.27 3.75
CA LEU A 32 -13.70 7.36 2.90
C LEU A 32 -12.81 8.33 3.69
N ALA A 33 -13.19 8.68 4.92
CA ALA A 33 -12.38 9.51 5.80
C ALA A 33 -11.04 8.84 6.15
N GLU A 34 -11.06 7.56 6.49
CA GLU A 34 -9.85 6.78 6.76
C GLU A 34 -8.93 6.72 5.54
N GLN A 35 -9.48 6.48 4.35
CA GLN A 35 -8.73 6.44 3.09
C GLN A 35 -8.07 7.80 2.78
N ARG A 36 -8.77 8.92 3.01
CA ARG A 36 -8.22 10.27 2.84
C ARG A 36 -7.07 10.54 3.81
N GLU A 37 -7.23 10.16 5.06
CA GLU A 37 -6.21 10.37 6.08
C GLU A 37 -4.97 9.51 5.81
N ARG A 38 -5.16 8.25 5.44
CA ARG A 38 -4.11 7.36 4.95
C ARG A 38 -3.34 7.95 3.77
N GLN A 39 -4.05 8.54 2.81
CA GLN A 39 -3.45 9.24 1.67
C GLN A 39 -2.65 10.48 2.10
N ARG A 40 -3.18 11.29 3.02
CA ARG A 40 -2.48 12.47 3.56
C ARG A 40 -1.17 12.08 4.23
N LEU A 41 -1.21 11.09 5.13
CA LEU A 41 -0.05 10.60 5.85
C LEU A 41 1.02 10.02 4.90
N ALA A 42 0.60 9.25 3.88
CA ALA A 42 1.52 8.72 2.88
C ALA A 42 2.22 9.84 2.09
N THR A 43 1.48 10.89 1.70
CA THR A 43 2.03 12.05 1.02
C THR A 43 3.02 12.81 1.92
N GLU A 44 2.68 13.08 3.18
CA GLU A 44 3.58 13.76 4.12
C GLU A 44 4.88 12.97 4.36
N LEU A 45 4.79 11.65 4.54
CA LEU A 45 5.96 10.77 4.69
C LEU A 45 6.83 10.76 3.43
N HIS A 46 6.24 10.73 2.23
CA HIS A 46 6.99 10.74 0.98
C HIS A 46 7.66 12.10 0.72
N ASP A 47 6.91 13.19 0.84
CA ASP A 47 7.38 14.52 0.48
C ASP A 47 8.39 15.07 1.50
N TYR A 48 8.24 14.71 2.79
CA TYR A 48 9.14 15.21 3.82
C TYR A 48 10.25 14.20 4.18
N LEU A 49 9.87 13.02 4.69
CA LEU A 49 10.84 12.08 5.26
C LEU A 49 11.70 11.41 4.19
N ALA A 50 11.12 10.94 3.09
CA ALA A 50 11.89 10.29 2.03
C ALA A 50 12.83 11.27 1.30
N GLN A 51 12.40 12.52 1.11
CA GLN A 51 13.24 13.57 0.51
C GLN A 51 14.41 13.96 1.43
N LEU A 52 14.17 14.09 2.74
CA LEU A 52 15.24 14.35 3.71
C LEU A 52 16.29 13.23 3.72
N LEU A 53 15.85 11.97 3.74
CA LEU A 53 16.77 10.81 3.67
C LEU A 53 17.57 10.78 2.36
N ALA A 54 16.94 11.10 1.22
CA ALA A 54 17.63 11.20 -0.06
C ALA A 54 18.67 12.34 -0.06
N LEU A 55 18.35 13.50 0.51
CA LEU A 55 19.30 14.61 0.66
C LEU A 55 20.47 14.24 1.59
N SER A 56 20.18 13.55 2.70
CA SER A 56 21.22 13.04 3.60
C SER A 56 22.16 12.08 2.90
N LYS A 57 21.63 11.17 2.07
CA LYS A 57 22.42 10.27 1.20
C LYS A 57 23.33 11.04 0.24
N ILE A 58 22.83 12.07 -0.42
CA ILE A 58 23.64 12.91 -1.32
C ILE A 58 24.79 13.57 -0.55
N LYS A 59 24.52 14.16 0.63
CA LYS A 59 25.54 14.79 1.47
C LYS A 59 26.58 13.77 1.97
N LEU A 60 26.13 12.57 2.34
CA LEU A 60 27.02 11.49 2.78
C LEU A 60 27.91 10.99 1.64
N ALA A 61 27.36 10.86 0.43
CA ALA A 61 28.11 10.50 -0.76
C ALA A 61 29.17 11.56 -1.11
N GLN A 62 28.87 12.85 -0.94
CA GLN A 62 29.86 13.92 -1.08
C GLN A 62 30.96 13.82 -0.02
N ALA A 63 30.60 13.54 1.24
CA ALA A 63 31.57 13.34 2.32
C ALA A 63 32.50 12.16 2.02
N LYS A 64 31.99 11.05 1.48
CA LYS A 64 32.77 9.87 1.07
C LYS A 64 33.85 10.15 0.01
N GLN A 65 33.73 11.25 -0.75
CA GLN A 65 34.73 11.63 -1.75
C GLN A 65 35.95 12.35 -1.12
N MET A 66 35.84 12.80 0.13
CA MET A 66 36.94 13.47 0.83
C MET A 66 37.90 12.44 1.46
N PRO A 67 39.22 12.73 1.51
CA PRO A 67 40.17 11.88 2.23
C PRO A 67 39.77 11.74 3.70
N MET A 68 39.70 10.52 4.19
CA MET A 68 39.32 10.22 5.56
C MET A 68 40.12 9.07 6.14
N ALA A 69 40.35 9.11 7.45
CA ALA A 69 41.03 8.02 8.16
C ALA A 69 40.21 6.72 8.05
N PRO A 70 40.84 5.54 8.02
CA PRO A 70 40.14 4.26 7.81
C PRO A 70 38.97 4.01 8.76
N ALA A 71 39.13 4.36 10.04
CA ALA A 71 38.08 4.21 11.05
C ALA A 71 36.86 5.11 10.76
N VAL A 72 37.10 6.33 10.27
CA VAL A 72 36.05 7.29 9.88
C VAL A 72 35.34 6.80 8.62
N GLY A 73 36.09 6.31 7.63
CA GLY A 73 35.51 5.75 6.40
C GLY A 73 34.60 4.54 6.65
N LYS A 74 34.96 3.68 7.62
CA LYS A 74 34.11 2.58 8.06
C LYS A 74 32.81 3.08 8.70
N ALA A 75 32.90 4.00 9.67
CA ALA A 75 31.72 4.57 10.32
C ALA A 75 30.77 5.27 9.33
N VAL A 76 31.32 5.99 8.35
CA VAL A 76 30.54 6.62 7.26
C VAL A 76 29.82 5.58 6.40
N THR A 77 30.47 4.44 6.13
CA THR A 77 29.85 3.34 5.37
C THR A 77 28.74 2.66 6.17
N ASP A 78 28.92 2.48 7.48
CA ASP A 78 27.88 1.91 8.36
C ASP A 78 26.65 2.83 8.41
N VAL A 79 26.85 4.15 8.50
CA VAL A 79 25.75 5.14 8.42
C VAL A 79 25.03 5.09 7.08
N ASP A 80 25.77 4.93 5.97
CA ASP A 80 25.21 4.84 4.62
C ASP A 80 24.28 3.63 4.47
N GLN A 81 24.64 2.49 5.09
CA GLN A 81 23.81 1.29 5.13
C GLN A 81 22.55 1.49 5.99
N VAL A 82 22.67 2.13 7.15
CA VAL A 82 21.49 2.46 8.00
C VAL A 82 20.54 3.40 7.26
N MET A 83 21.07 4.37 6.50
CA MET A 83 20.25 5.25 5.66
C MET A 83 19.53 4.50 4.53
N ASP A 84 20.16 3.49 3.90
CA ASP A 84 19.48 2.63 2.92
C ASP A 84 18.31 1.87 3.55
N GLN A 85 18.51 1.30 4.74
CA GLN A 85 17.48 0.60 5.48
C GLN A 85 16.32 1.55 5.84
N ALA A 86 16.62 2.75 6.34
CA ALA A 86 15.62 3.76 6.67
C ALA A 86 14.82 4.22 5.45
N LEU A 87 15.47 4.41 4.31
CA LEU A 87 14.82 4.79 3.05
C LEU A 87 13.91 3.66 2.55
N ALA A 88 14.40 2.41 2.55
CA ALA A 88 13.62 1.24 2.15
C ALA A 88 12.40 1.02 3.06
N TYR A 89 12.58 1.16 4.37
CA TYR A 89 11.51 1.08 5.35
C TYR A 89 10.47 2.19 5.12
N THR A 90 10.91 3.44 4.96
CA THR A 90 10.02 4.59 4.72
C THR A 90 9.21 4.40 3.44
N ARG A 91 9.84 3.98 2.35
CA ARG A 91 9.13 3.63 1.10
C ARG A 91 8.09 2.54 1.35
N THR A 92 8.43 1.51 2.12
CA THR A 92 7.49 0.45 2.48
C THR A 92 6.30 0.97 3.27
N GLN A 93 6.52 1.84 4.26
CA GLN A 93 5.45 2.45 5.06
C GLN A 93 4.54 3.34 4.21
N VAL A 94 5.11 4.16 3.33
CA VAL A 94 4.35 4.99 2.39
C VAL A 94 3.44 4.10 1.53
N VAL A 95 3.95 2.99 1.00
CA VAL A 95 3.15 2.07 0.19
C VAL A 95 2.07 1.33 0.99
N GLN A 96 2.34 1.01 2.25
CA GLN A 96 1.35 0.40 3.13
C GLN A 96 0.22 1.37 3.51
N LEU A 97 0.57 2.63 3.76
CA LEU A 97 -0.37 3.65 4.25
C LEU A 97 -1.36 4.06 3.17
N SER A 98 -0.87 4.46 2.01
CA SER A 98 -1.71 4.62 0.83
C SER A 98 -0.88 4.18 -0.33
N PRO A 99 -1.23 3.13 -1.09
CA PRO A 99 -0.42 2.69 -2.21
C PRO A 99 -0.32 3.80 -3.27
N PRO A 100 0.72 4.67 -3.25
CA PRO A 100 0.84 5.79 -4.17
C PRO A 100 1.78 5.38 -5.29
N VAL A 101 2.14 4.09 -5.38
CA VAL A 101 3.09 3.57 -6.34
C VAL A 101 2.56 3.87 -7.74
N LEU A 102 1.26 4.04 -7.91
CA LEU A 102 0.63 4.40 -9.17
C LEU A 102 0.70 5.87 -9.56
N LYS A 103 0.95 6.79 -8.62
CA LYS A 103 1.12 8.22 -8.92
C LYS A 103 2.48 8.54 -9.54
N GLN A 104 3.53 7.77 -9.22
CA GLN A 104 4.89 7.96 -9.76
C GLN A 104 5.42 6.76 -10.57
N PHE A 105 4.87 5.56 -10.39
CA PHE A 105 5.29 4.35 -11.09
C PHE A 105 4.11 3.69 -11.81
N ARG A 106 4.33 3.24 -13.05
CA ARG A 106 3.29 2.50 -13.77
C ARG A 106 2.96 1.21 -13.01
N LEU A 107 1.72 0.72 -13.13
CA LEU A 107 1.23 -0.52 -12.49
C LEU A 107 2.23 -1.70 -12.54
N PRO A 108 2.95 -1.96 -13.65
CA PRO A 108 4.01 -2.96 -13.71
C PRO A 108 5.08 -2.86 -12.62
N THR A 109 5.57 -1.65 -12.35
CA THR A 109 6.59 -1.42 -11.32
C THR A 109 6.01 -1.60 -9.92
N ALA A 110 4.76 -1.20 -9.72
CA ALA A 110 4.04 -1.45 -8.47
C ALA A 110 3.92 -2.95 -8.17
N LEU A 111 3.58 -3.75 -9.18
CA LEU A 111 3.47 -5.20 -9.05
C LEU A 111 4.82 -5.87 -8.78
N LYS A 112 5.90 -5.42 -9.42
CA LYS A 112 7.26 -5.91 -9.14
C LYS A 112 7.65 -5.68 -7.67
N TRP A 113 7.41 -4.47 -7.17
CA TRP A 113 7.64 -4.16 -5.74
C TRP A 113 6.77 -5.03 -4.82
N LEU A 114 5.50 -5.24 -5.17
CA LEU A 114 4.59 -6.07 -4.38
C LEU A 114 5.06 -7.53 -4.28
N VAL A 115 5.64 -8.07 -5.37
CA VAL A 115 6.25 -9.41 -5.37
C VAL A 115 7.42 -9.49 -4.39
N GLU A 116 8.32 -8.51 -4.38
CA GLU A 116 9.45 -8.45 -3.44
C GLU A 116 8.96 -8.42 -1.98
N GLN A 117 7.87 -7.69 -1.71
CA GLN A 117 7.27 -7.66 -0.37
C GLN A 117 6.64 -8.99 0.04
N MET A 118 6.04 -9.73 -0.90
CA MET A 118 5.49 -11.05 -0.61
C MET A 118 6.59 -12.08 -0.32
N GLN A 119 7.76 -11.96 -0.97
CA GLN A 119 8.91 -12.80 -0.65
C GLN A 119 9.38 -12.63 0.80
N GLN A 120 9.36 -11.40 1.34
CA GLN A 120 9.67 -11.16 2.76
C GLN A 120 8.66 -11.81 3.72
N ARG A 121 7.49 -12.24 3.21
CA ARG A 121 6.43 -12.92 3.96
C ARG A 121 6.34 -14.41 3.61
N ASN A 122 7.42 -14.99 3.10
CA ASN A 122 7.52 -16.41 2.70
C ASN A 122 6.55 -16.83 1.58
N LEU A 123 6.02 -15.88 0.80
CA LEU A 123 5.20 -16.15 -0.37
C LEU A 123 5.99 -15.85 -1.64
N THR A 124 6.29 -16.88 -2.42
CA THR A 124 6.93 -16.75 -3.73
C THR A 124 5.86 -16.41 -4.77
N VAL A 125 5.95 -15.23 -5.37
CA VAL A 125 5.00 -14.78 -6.38
C VAL A 125 5.66 -14.74 -7.75
N SER A 126 5.15 -15.49 -8.72
CA SER A 126 5.57 -15.36 -10.12
C SER A 126 4.73 -14.29 -10.82
N LEU A 127 5.38 -13.26 -11.36
CA LEU A 127 4.72 -12.16 -12.06
C LEU A 127 4.97 -12.25 -13.57
N GLU A 128 3.89 -12.40 -14.33
CA GLU A 128 3.88 -12.45 -15.79
C GLU A 128 3.16 -11.20 -16.33
N LEU A 129 3.93 -10.32 -16.97
CA LEU A 129 3.45 -9.09 -17.60
C LEU A 129 3.66 -9.20 -19.11
N LYS A 130 2.59 -9.32 -19.91
CA LYS A 130 2.71 -9.31 -21.37
C LYS A 130 3.09 -7.93 -21.95
N SER A 131 2.91 -6.86 -21.19
CA SER A 131 3.33 -5.49 -21.56
C SER A 131 3.99 -4.78 -20.38
N GLU A 132 5.14 -4.13 -20.62
CA GLU A 132 5.78 -3.23 -19.65
C GLU A 132 5.04 -1.90 -19.49
N THR A 133 4.07 -1.62 -20.37
CA THR A 133 3.25 -0.42 -20.37
C THR A 133 1.76 -0.79 -20.40
N LEU A 134 1.17 -0.93 -19.22
CA LEU A 134 -0.29 -0.88 -19.08
C LEU A 134 -0.72 0.60 -19.06
N SER A 135 -1.61 0.97 -19.99
CA SER A 135 -2.23 2.30 -20.04
C SER A 135 -3.62 2.19 -19.47
N LEU A 136 -3.74 2.34 -18.15
CA LEU A 136 -5.00 2.33 -17.43
C LEU A 136 -5.24 3.70 -16.79
N PRO A 137 -6.51 4.15 -16.69
CA PRO A 137 -6.86 5.27 -15.84
C PRO A 137 -6.34 5.03 -14.40
N GLU A 138 -5.87 6.09 -13.75
CA GLU A 138 -5.21 6.03 -12.43
C GLU A 138 -6.08 5.29 -11.40
N GLU A 139 -7.36 5.62 -11.32
CA GLU A 139 -8.33 5.00 -10.41
C GLU A 139 -8.44 3.49 -10.62
N GLN A 140 -8.42 3.02 -11.86
CA GLN A 140 -8.50 1.59 -12.20
C GLN A 140 -7.21 0.86 -11.84
N ALA A 141 -6.07 1.50 -12.07
CA ALA A 141 -4.79 0.95 -11.67
C ALA A 141 -4.70 0.80 -10.15
N VAL A 142 -5.21 1.79 -9.39
CA VAL A 142 -5.22 1.78 -7.92
C VAL A 142 -6.11 0.66 -7.41
N LEU A 143 -7.31 0.53 -7.97
CA LEU A 143 -8.24 -0.53 -7.62
C LEU A 143 -7.65 -1.93 -7.91
N LEU A 144 -7.02 -2.12 -9.07
CA LEU A 144 -6.37 -3.38 -9.44
C LEU A 144 -5.23 -3.73 -8.48
N PHE A 145 -4.36 -2.77 -8.19
CA PHE A 145 -3.25 -2.97 -7.26
C PHE A 145 -3.76 -3.37 -5.86
N GLN A 146 -4.76 -2.64 -5.34
CA GLN A 146 -5.35 -2.95 -4.04
C GLN A 146 -5.98 -4.36 -4.02
N SER A 147 -6.72 -4.71 -5.08
CA SER A 147 -7.34 -6.02 -5.23
C SER A 147 -6.30 -7.14 -5.22
N ILE A 148 -5.24 -7.00 -6.04
CA ILE A 148 -4.15 -7.99 -6.11
C ILE A 148 -3.45 -8.11 -4.76
N ARG A 149 -3.13 -6.99 -4.11
CA ARG A 149 -2.48 -6.98 -2.80
C ARG A 149 -3.33 -7.72 -1.75
N GLU A 150 -4.62 -7.45 -1.71
CA GLU A 150 -5.52 -8.09 -0.74
C GLU A 150 -5.64 -9.60 -0.98
N LEU A 151 -5.73 -10.00 -2.24
CA LEU A 151 -5.71 -11.41 -2.63
C LEU A 151 -4.41 -12.10 -2.17
N LEU A 152 -3.24 -11.51 -2.42
CA LEU A 152 -1.96 -12.06 -1.96
C LEU A 152 -1.88 -12.11 -0.44
N MET A 153 -2.39 -11.09 0.25
CA MET A 153 -2.42 -11.06 1.71
C MET A 153 -3.30 -12.18 2.29
N ASN A 154 -4.41 -12.49 1.62
CA ASN A 154 -5.25 -13.62 1.97
C ASN A 154 -4.53 -14.95 1.74
N VAL A 155 -3.74 -15.07 0.67
CA VAL A 155 -2.89 -16.26 0.45
C VAL A 155 -1.91 -16.43 1.61
N VAL A 156 -1.17 -15.38 1.97
CA VAL A 156 -0.22 -15.40 3.10
C VAL A 156 -0.89 -15.83 4.41
N LYS A 157 -2.11 -15.33 4.67
CA LYS A 157 -2.80 -15.56 5.94
C LYS A 157 -3.50 -16.91 6.01
N GLN A 158 -4.05 -17.42 4.91
CA GLN A 158 -5.08 -18.45 4.94
C GLN A 158 -4.88 -19.63 3.99
N ALA A 159 -4.09 -19.50 2.91
CA ALA A 159 -4.13 -20.48 1.83
C ALA A 159 -3.26 -21.73 2.06
N GLY A 160 -2.39 -21.75 3.07
CA GLY A 160 -1.51 -22.90 3.35
C GLY A 160 -0.48 -23.20 2.24
N THR A 161 -0.33 -22.31 1.27
CA THR A 161 0.64 -22.40 0.16
C THR A 161 1.69 -21.30 0.27
N THR A 162 2.88 -21.59 -0.24
CA THR A 162 4.00 -20.64 -0.33
C THR A 162 4.18 -20.10 -1.75
N GLN A 163 3.25 -20.37 -2.66
CA GLN A 163 3.32 -19.94 -4.06
C GLN A 163 2.04 -19.25 -4.55
N ALA A 164 2.22 -18.20 -5.33
CA ALA A 164 1.15 -17.52 -6.07
C ALA A 164 1.62 -17.07 -7.47
N ARG A 165 0.69 -16.91 -8.40
CA ARG A 165 0.95 -16.38 -9.75
C ARG A 165 0.06 -15.18 -10.04
N ILE A 166 0.65 -14.13 -10.59
CA ILE A 166 -0.05 -12.97 -11.14
C ILE A 166 0.23 -12.93 -12.64
N SER A 167 -0.82 -13.02 -13.45
CA SER A 167 -0.76 -12.87 -14.90
C SER A 167 -1.61 -11.68 -15.33
N VAL A 168 -1.01 -10.74 -16.05
CA VAL A 168 -1.75 -9.63 -16.68
C VAL A 168 -1.74 -9.82 -18.18
N GLU A 169 -2.90 -10.15 -18.73
CA GLU A 169 -3.15 -10.30 -20.16
C GLU A 169 -3.92 -9.10 -20.68
N HIS A 170 -3.61 -8.69 -21.91
CA HIS A 170 -4.20 -7.52 -22.57
C HIS A 170 -4.85 -7.94 -23.88
#